data_AF-A0A933C165-F1
#
_entry.id   AF-A0A933C165-F1
#
_cell.length_a   1.000
_cell.length_b   1.000
_cell.length_c   1.000
_cell.angle_alpha   90.00
_cell.angle_beta   90.00
_cell.angle_gamma   90.00
#
_symmetry.space_group_name_H-M   'P 1'
#
loop_
_entity.id
_entity.type
_entity.pdbx_description
1 polymer ?
#
loop_
_entity_poly.entity_id
_entity_poly.type
_entity_poly.pdbx_seq_one_letter_code
_entity_poly.pdbx_strand_id
1 'polypeptide(L)'
;MTTPARRARLCACALAVWAGLVAVLPAGAQVVEREGEGDAALDHRLTRLLQRDYLLVAQDTLIPASDTVRRPVLVLDARLTLEGTISSDVVGVDAEIFLRPSASVTGDVVNIAGGLYRSELATIAGSILDLPLVHYRVVREPGRLRIQGWLDPPSVELQGFLGFSAPTYDRVDALSLAWGGAYRLPALGRVEPRIHGQLGWRTGRGDPTGGLELSLTRGGTRLRVGGLATTITNEDWIKSDVNNTLSYFFVGRDYRDYYASEQRYVEVSRAFRARRLRGVLTLRGQREDARSLRAKDPWTFLAPDSVRFNPPISDGRISSLVLAATSNWTGQLSALELGASLEVAGSALDGRHSFRRHVVWGEWAMAALSDHTLEIEWRLMGPLPGTDSLPHQRWSFVGGSGTLQTFDLAQFPGDRVVFIETEYIIPLRLRLPLLGAPDLHLLHAAGMGWVRRTRRDLEQEIGLKLQFFAPFLRLLVNPANQEADFDVGLSLPAGARPWQRPQQ
;
A
#
# COMPACT_ATOMS: atom_id res chain seq x y z
N MET A 1 -13.92 -43.18 -45.53
CA MET A 1 -12.61 -43.47 -44.90
C MET A 1 -11.54 -42.90 -45.81
N THR A 2 -11.03 -41.72 -45.46
CA THR A 2 -10.17 -40.88 -46.30
C THR A 2 -8.84 -40.66 -45.61
N THR A 3 -7.77 -41.15 -46.22
CA THR A 3 -6.39 -40.92 -45.78
C THR A 3 -5.71 -39.82 -46.62
N PRO A 4 -4.70 -39.15 -46.04
CA PRO A 4 -4.21 -37.85 -46.49
C PRO A 4 -2.87 -37.96 -47.24
N ALA A 5 -2.58 -37.01 -48.13
CA ALA A 5 -1.24 -36.45 -48.39
C ALA A 5 -1.24 -35.70 -49.72
N ARG A 6 -1.22 -34.35 -49.67
CA ARG A 6 -0.59 -33.44 -50.66
C ARG A 6 -1.08 -32.01 -50.43
N ARG A 7 -0.54 -31.32 -49.43
CA ARG A 7 -0.44 -29.85 -49.40
C ARG A 7 0.78 -29.43 -48.58
N ALA A 8 1.95 -29.67 -49.15
CA ALA A 8 3.19 -29.01 -48.75
C ALA A 8 3.90 -28.65 -50.05
N ARG A 9 4.09 -27.34 -50.28
CA ARG A 9 4.82 -26.64 -51.36
C ARG A 9 3.97 -25.49 -51.90
N LEU A 10 3.86 -24.42 -51.11
CA LEU A 10 3.55 -23.05 -51.54
C LEU A 10 3.64 -22.14 -50.30
N CYS A 11 4.85 -22.03 -49.74
CA CYS A 11 5.25 -20.98 -48.77
C CYS A 11 6.78 -20.99 -48.58
N ALA A 12 7.54 -21.29 -49.65
CA ALA A 12 9.01 -21.42 -49.59
C ALA A 12 9.74 -20.56 -50.63
N CYS A 13 9.10 -19.49 -51.13
CA CYS A 13 9.73 -18.53 -52.05
C CYS A 13 9.59 -17.06 -51.61
N ALA A 14 9.15 -16.79 -50.37
CA ALA A 14 9.16 -15.44 -49.78
C ALA A 14 10.20 -15.26 -48.64
N LEU A 15 11.06 -16.27 -48.43
CA LEU A 15 12.07 -16.30 -47.35
C LEU A 15 13.52 -16.28 -47.88
N ALA A 16 13.71 -16.09 -49.19
CA ALA A 16 15.03 -16.12 -49.85
C ALA A 16 15.48 -14.77 -50.43
N VAL A 17 14.75 -13.67 -50.15
CA VAL A 17 15.17 -12.29 -50.52
C VAL A 17 15.52 -11.45 -49.27
N TRP A 18 15.30 -11.96 -48.06
CA TRP A 18 15.70 -11.30 -46.80
C TRP A 18 17.03 -11.80 -46.22
N ALA A 19 17.76 -12.66 -46.93
CA ALA A 19 19.05 -13.21 -46.51
C ALA A 19 20.27 -12.45 -47.10
N GLY A 20 20.04 -11.33 -47.81
CA GLY A 20 21.08 -10.55 -48.52
C GLY A 20 21.47 -9.21 -47.88
N LEU A 21 20.98 -8.90 -46.66
CA LEU A 21 21.36 -7.72 -45.88
C LEU A 21 22.06 -8.19 -44.60
N VAL A 22 23.24 -8.80 -44.77
CA VAL A 22 24.22 -8.88 -43.68
C VAL A 22 24.68 -7.45 -43.44
N ALA A 23 24.01 -6.79 -42.50
CA ALA A 23 24.48 -5.55 -41.93
C ALA A 23 25.89 -5.80 -41.40
N VAL A 24 26.86 -5.04 -41.91
CA VAL A 24 28.12 -4.81 -41.22
C VAL A 24 27.74 -4.11 -39.92
N LEU A 25 27.48 -4.89 -38.88
CA LEU A 25 27.28 -4.34 -37.53
C LEU A 25 28.62 -3.70 -37.15
N PRO A 26 28.63 -2.40 -36.81
CA PRO A 26 29.85 -1.75 -36.33
C PRO A 26 30.36 -2.55 -35.14
N ALA A 27 31.67 -2.81 -35.13
CA ALA A 27 32.34 -3.52 -34.06
C ALA A 27 31.98 -2.89 -32.70
N GLY A 28 31.12 -3.60 -31.96
CA GLY A 28 30.87 -3.55 -30.52
C GLY A 28 30.83 -2.18 -29.86
N ALA A 29 29.78 -1.39 -30.09
CA ALA A 29 29.42 -0.38 -29.10
C ALA A 29 28.98 -1.10 -27.81
N GLN A 30 29.82 -1.05 -26.76
CA GLN A 30 29.46 -1.58 -25.45
C GLN A 30 28.31 -0.73 -24.89
N VAL A 31 27.17 -1.36 -24.61
CA VAL A 31 26.02 -0.69 -24.01
C VAL A 31 26.19 -0.70 -22.49
N VAL A 32 26.12 0.47 -21.87
CA VAL A 32 26.16 0.61 -20.41
C VAL A 32 24.76 0.87 -19.89
N GLU A 33 24.32 0.10 -18.92
CA GLU A 33 23.02 0.27 -18.30
C GLU A 33 23.10 0.25 -16.78
N ARG A 34 22.15 0.93 -16.13
CA ARG A 34 21.98 0.89 -14.69
C ARG A 34 20.80 -0.01 -14.34
N GLU A 35 20.98 -0.88 -13.35
CA GLU A 35 19.91 -1.71 -12.80
C GLU A 35 19.93 -1.68 -11.27
N GLY A 36 18.77 -1.93 -10.66
CA GLY A 36 18.60 -1.92 -9.21
C GLY A 36 18.41 -0.52 -8.64
N GLU A 37 18.48 -0.44 -7.32
CA GLU A 37 18.32 0.79 -6.54
C GLU A 37 19.50 0.87 -5.57
N GLY A 38 20.29 1.93 -5.69
CA GLY A 38 21.36 2.25 -4.76
C GLY A 38 21.06 3.54 -4.03
N ASP A 39 22.06 4.38 -3.81
CA ASP A 39 21.83 5.72 -3.26
C ASP A 39 21.09 6.61 -4.29
N ALA A 40 20.02 7.29 -3.88
CA ALA A 40 19.19 8.07 -4.79
C ALA A 40 19.93 9.22 -5.49
N ALA A 41 20.88 9.86 -4.80
CA ALA A 41 21.68 10.94 -5.38
C ALA A 41 22.69 10.39 -6.39
N LEU A 42 23.33 9.25 -6.09
CA LEU A 42 24.22 8.56 -7.01
C LEU A 42 23.47 8.00 -8.22
N ASP A 43 22.29 7.41 -8.02
CA ASP A 43 21.45 6.89 -9.10
C ASP A 43 21.05 8.01 -10.07
N HIS A 44 20.60 9.16 -9.56
CA HIS A 44 20.29 10.31 -10.39
C HIS A 44 21.52 10.83 -11.15
N ARG A 45 22.69 10.81 -10.51
CA ARG A 45 23.96 11.23 -11.13
C ARG A 45 24.38 10.27 -12.25
N LEU A 46 24.35 8.97 -12.01
CA LEU A 46 24.66 7.93 -12.98
C LEU A 46 23.69 7.98 -14.16
N THR A 47 22.38 8.11 -13.91
CA THR A 47 21.39 8.26 -14.99
C THR A 47 21.66 9.49 -15.85
N ARG A 48 21.99 10.64 -15.25
CA ARG A 48 22.36 11.84 -16.03
C ARG A 48 23.66 11.64 -16.82
N LEU A 49 24.66 10.96 -16.27
CA LEU A 49 25.91 10.68 -16.96
C LEU A 49 25.69 9.77 -18.17
N LEU A 50 24.90 8.70 -18.00
CA LEU A 50 24.58 7.73 -19.06
C LEU A 50 23.75 8.32 -20.20
N GLN A 51 23.15 9.49 -20.00
CA GLN A 51 22.42 10.24 -21.03
C GLN A 51 23.31 11.21 -21.84
N ARG A 52 24.59 11.35 -21.48
CA ARG A 52 25.56 12.25 -22.16
C ARG A 52 26.53 11.44 -23.03
N ASP A 53 27.30 12.13 -23.85
CA ASP A 53 28.50 11.54 -24.48
C ASP A 53 29.61 11.46 -23.43
N TYR A 54 30.14 10.27 -23.17
CA TYR A 54 31.20 10.00 -22.22
C TYR A 54 32.26 9.06 -22.83
N LEU A 55 33.49 9.16 -22.32
CA LEU A 55 34.53 8.18 -22.60
C LEU A 55 34.37 7.02 -21.61
N LEU A 56 34.07 5.82 -22.14
CA LEU A 56 34.02 4.61 -21.34
C LEU A 56 35.44 4.02 -21.18
N VAL A 57 35.85 3.82 -19.92
CA VAL A 57 37.07 3.10 -19.54
C VAL A 57 36.64 1.79 -18.87
N ALA A 58 36.65 0.70 -19.64
CA ALA A 58 36.24 -0.63 -19.20
C ALA A 58 37.40 -1.64 -19.15
N GLN A 59 38.63 -1.13 -19.20
CA GLN A 59 39.87 -1.88 -19.08
C GLN A 59 40.94 -0.95 -18.52
N ASP A 60 42.00 -1.52 -17.96
CA ASP A 60 43.10 -0.75 -17.39
C ASP A 60 43.66 0.23 -18.43
N THR A 61 43.62 1.52 -18.09
CA THR A 61 43.91 2.60 -19.03
C THR A 61 44.79 3.66 -18.37
N LEU A 62 45.83 4.07 -19.09
CA LEU A 62 46.65 5.24 -18.78
C LEU A 62 46.24 6.39 -19.70
N ILE A 63 45.90 7.54 -19.12
CA ILE A 63 45.80 8.80 -19.85
C ILE A 63 47.10 9.58 -19.58
N PRO A 64 48.06 9.59 -20.51
CA PRO A 64 49.39 10.15 -20.29
C PRO A 64 49.35 11.68 -20.16
N ALA A 65 50.41 12.26 -19.61
CA ALA A 65 50.52 13.71 -19.36
C ALA A 65 50.29 14.59 -20.60
N SER A 66 50.54 14.08 -21.81
CA SER A 66 50.32 14.79 -23.07
C SER A 66 48.86 14.90 -23.50
N ASP A 67 47.97 14.10 -22.90
CA ASP A 67 46.63 13.89 -23.42
C ASP A 67 45.60 14.75 -22.68
N THR A 68 44.58 15.19 -23.43
CA THR A 68 43.45 15.94 -22.89
C THR A 68 42.13 15.31 -23.33
N VAL A 69 41.34 14.84 -22.37
CA VAL A 69 39.99 14.31 -22.62
C VAL A 69 38.96 15.39 -22.31
N ARG A 70 38.18 15.81 -23.32
CA ARG A 70 37.23 16.93 -23.22
C ARG A 70 35.80 16.55 -22.83
N ARG A 71 35.56 15.28 -22.53
CA ARG A 71 34.24 14.72 -22.20
C ARG A 71 34.29 13.98 -20.86
N PRO A 72 33.14 13.74 -20.20
CA PRO A 72 33.11 12.96 -18.98
C PRO A 72 33.78 11.59 -19.16
N VAL A 73 34.44 11.10 -18.13
CA VAL A 73 35.07 9.77 -18.14
C VAL A 73 34.32 8.86 -17.17
N LEU A 74 33.80 7.74 -17.67
CA LEU A 74 33.13 6.71 -16.87
C LEU A 74 34.05 5.48 -16.80
N VAL A 75 34.55 5.16 -15.61
CA VAL A 75 35.42 4.01 -15.34
C VAL A 75 34.59 2.91 -14.70
N LEU A 76 34.54 1.72 -15.31
CA LEU A 76 33.73 0.59 -14.84
C LEU A 76 34.60 -0.66 -14.73
N ASP A 77 34.73 -1.24 -13.53
CA ASP A 77 35.46 -2.51 -13.32
C ASP A 77 36.85 -2.49 -13.96
N ALA A 78 37.60 -1.41 -13.70
CA ALA A 78 38.87 -1.12 -14.36
C ALA A 78 39.74 -0.18 -13.52
N ARG A 79 41.04 -0.17 -13.83
CA ARG A 79 41.98 0.82 -13.32
C ARG A 79 42.15 2.00 -14.28
N LEU A 80 41.90 3.23 -13.82
CA LEU A 80 42.28 4.44 -14.52
C LEU A 80 43.51 5.05 -13.86
N THR A 81 44.62 5.18 -14.59
CA THR A 81 45.76 6.00 -14.18
C THR A 81 45.75 7.29 -14.99
N LEU A 82 45.58 8.43 -14.33
CA LEU A 82 45.55 9.74 -14.97
C LEU A 82 46.84 10.50 -14.68
N GLU A 83 47.55 10.88 -15.74
CA GLU A 83 48.68 11.82 -15.72
C GLU A 83 48.36 13.10 -16.51
N GLY A 84 47.45 13.02 -17.48
CA GLY A 84 47.02 14.15 -18.32
C GLY A 84 45.86 14.98 -17.74
N THR A 85 45.10 15.59 -18.64
CA THR A 85 43.98 16.50 -18.28
C THR A 85 42.63 15.92 -18.69
N ILE A 86 41.63 15.99 -17.79
CA ILE A 86 40.23 15.72 -18.09
C ILE A 86 39.44 17.02 -17.86
N SER A 87 38.90 17.60 -18.94
CA SER A 87 38.15 18.86 -18.88
C SER A 87 36.67 18.68 -18.52
N SER A 88 36.34 17.66 -17.72
CA SER A 88 34.98 17.26 -17.35
C SER A 88 35.01 16.35 -16.12
N ASP A 89 33.86 15.82 -15.73
CA ASP A 89 33.71 14.86 -14.62
C ASP A 89 34.42 13.53 -14.88
N VAL A 90 34.90 12.92 -13.79
CA VAL A 90 35.41 11.53 -13.73
C VAL A 90 34.53 10.77 -12.75
N VAL A 91 33.90 9.69 -13.21
CA VAL A 91 33.05 8.84 -12.38
C VAL A 91 33.56 7.40 -12.49
N GLY A 92 34.01 6.82 -11.38
CA GLY A 92 34.37 5.42 -11.26
C GLY A 92 33.29 4.64 -10.52
N VAL A 93 32.88 3.49 -11.07
CA VAL A 93 32.03 2.52 -10.39
C VAL A 93 32.74 1.18 -10.34
N ASP A 94 32.95 0.65 -9.13
CA ASP A 94 33.68 -0.60 -8.93
C ASP A 94 35.07 -0.54 -9.58
N ALA A 95 35.76 0.60 -9.44
CA ALA A 95 36.95 0.95 -10.21
C ALA A 95 38.08 1.48 -9.32
N GLU A 96 39.31 1.43 -9.81
CA GLU A 96 40.47 2.03 -9.15
C GLU A 96 40.96 3.25 -9.92
N ILE A 97 40.85 4.46 -9.35
CA ILE A 97 41.25 5.71 -9.99
C ILE A 97 42.51 6.24 -9.32
N PHE A 98 43.62 6.30 -10.07
CA PHE A 98 44.90 6.84 -9.64
C PHE A 98 45.14 8.20 -10.30
N LEU A 99 45.18 9.27 -9.50
CA LEU A 99 45.50 10.62 -9.97
C LEU A 99 46.96 10.94 -9.64
N ARG A 100 47.82 10.94 -10.66
CA ARG A 100 49.26 11.16 -10.54
C ARG A 100 49.58 12.66 -10.38
N PRO A 101 50.81 13.05 -10.02
CA PRO A 101 51.15 14.45 -9.73
C PRO A 101 50.80 15.48 -10.81
N SER A 102 50.85 15.11 -12.09
CA SER A 102 50.51 16.00 -13.20
C SER A 102 49.02 16.00 -13.58
N ALA A 103 48.21 15.16 -12.95
CA ALA A 103 46.80 15.01 -13.28
C ALA A 103 46.02 16.31 -13.02
N SER A 104 45.16 16.68 -13.96
CA SER A 104 44.23 17.80 -13.80
C SER A 104 42.82 17.42 -14.21
N VAL A 105 41.85 17.59 -13.32
CA VAL A 105 40.43 17.36 -13.58
C VAL A 105 39.67 18.64 -13.33
N THR A 106 39.02 19.21 -14.35
CA THR A 106 38.26 20.46 -14.18
C THR A 106 36.85 20.24 -13.63
N GLY A 107 36.29 19.05 -13.81
CA GLY A 107 34.99 18.66 -13.28
C GLY A 107 35.08 17.98 -11.92
N ASP A 108 34.01 17.27 -11.57
CA ASP A 108 33.93 16.50 -10.34
C ASP A 108 34.64 15.14 -10.46
N VAL A 109 35.18 14.63 -9.34
CA VAL A 109 35.72 13.27 -9.25
C VAL A 109 34.86 12.46 -8.29
N VAL A 110 34.24 11.40 -8.80
CA VAL A 110 33.32 10.55 -8.04
C VAL A 110 33.81 9.11 -8.07
N ASN A 111 34.04 8.52 -6.91
CA ASN A 111 34.33 7.10 -6.76
C ASN A 111 33.14 6.41 -6.05
N ILE A 112 32.61 5.37 -6.69
CA ILE A 112 31.45 4.61 -6.24
C ILE A 112 31.89 3.15 -6.13
N ALA A 113 31.91 2.60 -4.90
CA ALA A 113 32.24 1.19 -4.65
C ALA A 113 33.65 0.77 -5.14
N GLY A 114 34.61 1.70 -5.19
CA GLY A 114 35.96 1.46 -5.70
C GLY A 114 37.04 2.12 -4.84
N GLY A 115 38.19 2.40 -5.42
CA GLY A 115 39.29 3.10 -4.77
C GLY A 115 39.69 4.39 -5.49
N LEU A 116 39.85 5.49 -4.77
CA LEU A 116 40.40 6.75 -5.27
C LEU A 116 41.75 7.04 -4.62
N TYR A 117 42.82 7.02 -5.42
CA TYR A 117 44.21 7.20 -4.99
C TYR A 117 44.78 8.48 -5.60
N ARG A 118 44.73 9.57 -4.84
CA ARG A 118 45.11 10.91 -5.31
C ARG A 118 46.48 11.35 -4.78
N SER A 119 47.36 11.79 -5.68
CA SER A 119 48.57 12.55 -5.31
C SER A 119 48.20 13.95 -4.83
N GLU A 120 48.86 14.46 -3.79
CA GLU A 120 48.67 15.83 -3.29
C GLU A 120 48.94 16.92 -4.34
N LEU A 121 49.72 16.60 -5.38
CA LEU A 121 50.05 17.52 -6.47
C LEU A 121 49.00 17.52 -7.60
N ALA A 122 48.10 16.52 -7.63
CA ALA A 122 47.02 16.47 -8.61
C ALA A 122 45.99 17.58 -8.37
N THR A 123 45.53 18.22 -9.44
CA THR A 123 44.56 19.32 -9.36
C THR A 123 43.16 18.85 -9.71
N ILE A 124 42.18 19.15 -8.86
CA ILE A 124 40.76 18.88 -9.11
C ILE A 124 40.02 20.20 -8.83
N ALA A 125 39.39 20.78 -9.86
CA ALA A 125 38.67 22.05 -9.71
C ALA A 125 37.23 21.86 -9.19
N GLY A 126 36.62 20.70 -9.47
CA GLY A 126 35.29 20.35 -8.96
C GLY A 126 35.30 19.73 -7.57
N SER A 127 34.17 19.12 -7.21
CA SER A 127 33.98 18.39 -5.96
C SER A 127 34.55 16.97 -6.02
N ILE A 128 34.95 16.46 -4.86
CA ILE A 128 35.41 15.08 -4.69
C ILE A 128 34.38 14.35 -3.85
N LEU A 129 33.84 13.26 -4.40
CA LEU A 129 32.92 12.36 -3.70
C LEU A 129 33.52 10.96 -3.72
N ASP A 130 34.11 10.56 -2.60
CA ASP A 130 34.77 9.26 -2.46
C ASP A 130 33.93 8.34 -1.55
N LEU A 131 33.30 7.33 -2.16
CA LEU A 131 32.37 6.42 -1.52
C LEU A 131 32.83 4.97 -1.78
N PRO A 132 33.87 4.49 -1.08
CA PRO A 132 34.42 3.15 -1.34
C PRO A 132 33.51 2.00 -0.89
N LEU A 133 32.57 2.26 0.04
CA LEU A 133 31.73 1.24 0.66
C LEU A 133 30.26 1.29 0.24
N VAL A 134 29.90 2.11 -0.75
CA VAL A 134 28.52 2.10 -1.26
C VAL A 134 28.26 0.83 -2.06
N HIS A 135 27.01 0.38 -2.02
CA HIS A 135 26.61 -0.90 -2.58
C HIS A 135 26.31 -0.79 -4.07
N TYR A 136 27.37 -0.67 -4.86
CA TYR A 136 27.34 -0.78 -6.30
C TYR A 136 28.36 -1.81 -6.76
N ARG A 137 28.12 -2.42 -7.90
CA ARG A 137 29.07 -3.29 -8.60
C ARG A 137 28.85 -3.20 -10.08
N VAL A 138 29.85 -3.59 -10.84
CA VAL A 138 29.73 -3.70 -12.29
C VAL A 138 29.63 -5.18 -12.67
N VAL A 139 28.61 -5.51 -13.46
CA VAL A 139 28.41 -6.85 -14.02
C VAL A 139 28.73 -6.81 -15.50
N ARG A 140 29.72 -7.60 -15.92
CA ARG A 140 30.16 -7.70 -17.31
C ARG A 140 29.45 -8.83 -18.03
N GLU A 141 28.72 -8.50 -19.10
CA GLU A 141 28.06 -9.42 -20.01
C GLU A 141 28.64 -9.24 -21.43
N PRO A 142 28.55 -10.24 -22.34
CA PRO A 142 29.01 -10.06 -23.72
C PRO A 142 28.33 -8.86 -24.41
N GLY A 143 29.11 -7.82 -24.70
CA GLY A 143 28.63 -6.58 -25.34
C GLY A 143 27.92 -5.58 -24.41
N ARG A 144 27.85 -5.84 -23.09
CA ARG A 144 27.11 -4.99 -22.15
C ARG A 144 27.83 -4.87 -20.80
N LEU A 145 27.80 -3.68 -20.22
CA LEU A 145 28.23 -3.43 -18.84
C LEU A 145 27.02 -2.96 -18.03
N ARG A 146 26.74 -3.61 -16.92
CA ARG A 146 25.62 -3.26 -16.05
C ARG A 146 26.13 -2.73 -14.72
N ILE A 147 25.81 -1.48 -14.40
CA ILE A 147 26.01 -0.90 -13.08
C ILE A 147 24.83 -1.35 -12.21
N GLN A 148 25.08 -2.22 -11.25
CA GLN A 148 24.06 -2.74 -10.35
C GLN A 148 24.21 -2.09 -8.97
N GLY A 149 23.23 -1.26 -8.61
CA GLY A 149 23.07 -0.77 -7.23
C GLY A 149 22.21 -1.75 -6.42
N TRP A 150 22.58 -2.00 -5.17
CA TRP A 150 21.69 -2.68 -4.21
C TRP A 150 21.74 -1.97 -2.86
N LEU A 151 20.66 -1.32 -2.44
CA LEU A 151 20.52 -0.98 -1.03
C LEU A 151 20.39 -2.28 -0.24
N ASP A 152 21.28 -2.53 0.71
CA ASP A 152 20.99 -3.46 1.79
C ASP A 152 19.84 -2.81 2.58
N PRO A 153 18.61 -3.34 2.46
CA PRO A 153 17.50 -2.76 3.18
C PRO A 153 17.80 -2.92 4.67
N PRO A 154 17.46 -1.91 5.50
CA PRO A 154 17.76 -1.97 6.92
C PRO A 154 17.20 -3.26 7.50
N SER A 155 18.03 -3.99 8.24
CA SER A 155 17.63 -5.25 8.85
C SER A 155 16.54 -5.04 9.89
N VAL A 156 16.47 -3.84 10.49
CA VAL A 156 15.42 -3.43 11.42
C VAL A 156 14.57 -2.34 10.77
N GLU A 157 13.27 -2.58 10.71
CA GLU A 157 12.27 -1.62 10.26
C GLU A 157 11.36 -1.27 11.44
N LEU A 158 11.37 -0.02 11.89
CA LEU A 158 10.44 0.45 12.93
C LEU A 158 9.07 0.77 12.31
N GLN A 159 7.99 0.42 13.01
CA GLN A 159 6.63 0.71 12.57
C GLN A 159 6.28 2.19 12.79
N GLY A 160 5.54 2.82 11.85
CA GLY A 160 5.05 4.19 12.03
C GLY A 160 6.15 5.21 12.33
N PHE A 161 5.93 6.09 13.32
CA PHE A 161 6.91 7.10 13.72
C PHE A 161 7.77 6.55 14.87
N LEU A 162 9.06 6.29 14.60
CA LEU A 162 10.01 5.79 15.61
C LEU A 162 9.59 4.48 16.30
N GLY A 163 8.79 3.65 15.62
CA GLY A 163 8.27 2.39 16.15
C GLY A 163 6.85 2.53 16.69
N PHE A 164 6.35 3.75 16.92
CA PHE A 164 4.98 3.95 17.41
C PHE A 164 3.96 3.88 16.28
N SER A 165 2.94 3.05 16.50
CA SER A 165 1.73 3.04 15.68
C SER A 165 0.88 4.29 15.95
N ALA A 166 -0.01 4.64 15.02
CA ALA A 166 -0.98 5.69 15.25
C ALA A 166 -1.81 5.35 16.51
N PRO A 167 -1.92 6.27 17.48
CA PRO A 167 -2.70 6.03 18.69
C PRO A 167 -4.18 5.87 18.33
N THR A 168 -4.88 4.99 19.05
CA THR A 168 -6.34 4.93 18.97
C THR A 168 -6.96 5.37 20.28
N TYR A 169 -8.16 5.96 20.20
CA TYR A 169 -8.93 6.37 21.37
C TYR A 169 -10.38 5.92 21.21
N ASP A 170 -10.86 5.06 22.10
CA ASP A 170 -12.21 4.51 22.05
C ASP A 170 -12.80 4.29 23.44
N ARG A 171 -14.10 3.99 23.50
CA ARG A 171 -14.82 3.90 24.77
C ARG A 171 -14.41 2.70 25.62
N VAL A 172 -13.73 1.70 25.07
CA VAL A 172 -13.42 0.46 25.79
C VAL A 172 -11.98 0.46 26.31
N ASP A 173 -11.06 0.89 25.46
CA ASP A 173 -9.62 0.85 25.70
C ASP A 173 -9.06 2.21 26.16
N ALA A 174 -9.85 3.28 26.05
CA ALA A 174 -9.37 4.66 26.14
C ALA A 174 -8.19 4.87 25.18
N LEU A 175 -7.09 5.48 25.63
CA LEU A 175 -5.89 5.60 24.81
C LEU A 175 -5.18 4.25 24.69
N SER A 176 -4.99 3.81 23.45
CA SER A 176 -4.15 2.68 23.08
C SER A 176 -2.88 3.17 22.40
N LEU A 177 -1.73 2.77 22.94
CA LEU A 177 -0.41 3.04 22.37
C LEU A 177 0.29 1.72 22.07
N ALA A 178 0.86 1.59 20.88
CA ALA A 178 1.62 0.42 20.47
C ALA A 178 2.97 0.82 19.88
N TRP A 179 4.01 0.07 20.24
CA TRP A 179 5.34 0.14 19.68
C TRP A 179 5.67 -1.20 19.01
N GLY A 180 6.17 -1.14 17.78
CA GLY A 180 6.43 -2.31 16.97
C GLY A 180 7.52 -2.10 15.94
N GLY A 181 7.95 -3.20 15.37
CA GLY A 181 8.95 -3.22 14.32
C GLY A 181 9.10 -4.61 13.71
N ALA A 182 9.95 -4.70 12.71
CA ALA A 182 10.28 -5.94 12.06
C ALA A 182 11.79 -6.10 11.91
N TYR A 183 12.22 -7.34 11.97
CA TYR A 183 13.56 -7.76 11.64
C TYR A 183 13.53 -8.60 10.36
N ARG A 184 14.28 -8.18 9.35
CA ARG A 184 14.50 -8.93 8.12
C ARG A 184 15.64 -9.92 8.35
N LEU A 185 15.31 -11.21 8.26
CA LEU A 185 16.30 -12.27 8.37
C LEU A 185 17.06 -12.43 7.04
N PRO A 186 18.29 -13.00 7.05
CA PRO A 186 19.00 -13.33 5.82
C PRO A 186 18.14 -14.16 4.87
N ALA A 187 18.16 -13.82 3.58
CA ALA A 187 17.39 -14.52 2.57
C ALA A 187 17.80 -16.00 2.46
N LEU A 188 16.82 -16.89 2.37
CA LEU A 188 17.02 -18.32 2.15
C LEU A 188 16.73 -18.63 0.68
N GLY A 189 17.74 -18.46 -0.17
CA GLY A 189 17.59 -18.55 -1.63
C GLY A 189 16.70 -17.43 -2.17
N ARG A 190 15.51 -17.76 -2.66
CA ARG A 190 14.51 -16.78 -3.16
C ARG A 190 13.42 -16.45 -2.14
N VAL A 191 13.59 -16.89 -0.89
CA VAL A 191 12.64 -16.64 0.19
C VAL A 191 13.20 -15.52 1.06
N GLU A 192 12.38 -14.52 1.30
CA GLU A 192 12.65 -13.38 2.17
C GLU A 192 11.90 -13.55 3.49
N PRO A 193 12.58 -14.07 4.53
CA PRO A 193 12.03 -14.19 5.86
C PRO A 193 12.06 -12.86 6.63
N ARG A 194 10.96 -12.57 7.34
CA ARG A 194 10.81 -11.37 8.18
C ARG A 194 10.02 -11.70 9.43
N ILE A 195 10.54 -11.30 10.59
CA ILE A 195 9.86 -11.40 11.88
C ILE A 195 9.31 -10.02 12.22
N HIS A 196 8.03 -9.91 12.53
CA HIS A 196 7.38 -8.69 12.99
C HIS A 196 6.89 -8.88 14.43
N GLY A 197 7.10 -7.89 15.28
CA GLY A 197 6.64 -7.88 16.66
C GLY A 197 6.07 -6.53 17.04
N GLN A 198 5.04 -6.55 17.89
CA GLN A 198 4.47 -5.35 18.48
C GLN A 198 4.06 -5.58 19.92
N LEU A 199 4.18 -4.54 20.74
CA LEU A 199 3.73 -4.49 22.13
C LEU A 199 3.00 -3.17 22.34
N GLY A 200 2.00 -3.15 23.21
CA GLY A 200 1.28 -1.93 23.52
C GLY A 200 0.52 -2.01 24.83
N TRP A 201 -0.12 -0.90 25.15
CA TRP A 201 -0.86 -0.71 26.39
C TRP A 201 -2.17 0.01 26.15
N ARG A 202 -3.22 -0.43 26.85
CA ARG A 202 -4.55 0.19 26.82
C ARG A 202 -4.82 0.83 28.16
N THR A 203 -4.81 2.15 28.20
CA THR A 203 -4.93 2.93 29.44
C THR A 203 -6.26 2.70 30.16
N GLY A 204 -7.35 2.50 29.41
CA GLY A 204 -8.67 2.28 29.97
C GLY A 204 -8.76 0.96 30.72
N ARG A 205 -8.18 -0.12 30.17
CA ARG A 205 -8.25 -1.48 30.73
C ARG A 205 -7.10 -1.84 31.65
N GLY A 206 -5.95 -1.21 31.50
CA GLY A 206 -4.72 -1.58 32.20
C GLY A 206 -4.19 -2.94 31.75
N ASP A 207 -4.43 -3.34 30.50
CA ASP A 207 -3.95 -4.61 29.95
C ASP A 207 -3.00 -4.41 28.75
N PRO A 208 -1.99 -5.28 28.61
CA PRO A 208 -1.09 -5.23 27.47
C PRO A 208 -1.77 -5.72 26.19
N THR A 209 -1.25 -5.26 25.07
CA THR A 209 -1.55 -5.77 23.72
C THR A 209 -0.26 -6.17 23.03
N GLY A 210 -0.34 -7.07 22.06
CA GLY A 210 0.85 -7.39 21.29
C GLY A 210 0.73 -8.66 20.49
N GLY A 211 1.71 -8.87 19.63
CA GLY A 211 1.77 -10.03 18.77
C GLY A 211 3.15 -10.24 18.17
N LEU A 212 3.37 -11.45 17.69
CA LEU A 212 4.56 -11.86 16.98
C LEU A 212 4.13 -12.61 15.72
N GLU A 213 4.80 -12.32 14.61
CA GLU A 213 4.54 -12.92 13.31
C GLU A 213 5.85 -13.23 12.59
N LEU A 214 5.95 -14.43 12.03
CA LEU A 214 6.93 -14.78 11.02
C LEU A 214 6.25 -14.74 9.65
N SER A 215 6.86 -14.01 8.71
CA SER A 215 6.45 -13.96 7.31
C SER A 215 7.56 -14.47 6.39
N LEU A 216 7.20 -15.28 5.41
CA LEU A 216 8.08 -15.80 4.37
C LEU A 216 7.53 -15.36 3.02
N THR A 217 8.26 -14.51 2.30
CA THR A 217 7.83 -14.00 0.99
C THR A 217 8.66 -14.61 -0.13
N ARG A 218 8.02 -15.04 -1.22
CA ARG A 218 8.68 -15.50 -2.45
C ARG A 218 7.90 -15.03 -3.67
N GLY A 219 8.45 -14.03 -4.37
CA GLY A 219 7.75 -13.37 -5.47
C GLY A 219 6.42 -12.80 -5.01
N GLY A 220 5.32 -13.19 -5.67
CA GLY A 220 3.97 -12.77 -5.27
C GLY A 220 3.32 -13.59 -4.14
N THR A 221 3.96 -14.64 -3.62
CA THR A 221 3.38 -15.48 -2.54
C THR A 221 3.97 -15.09 -1.19
N ARG A 222 3.12 -15.02 -0.16
CA ARG A 222 3.53 -14.80 1.23
C ARG A 222 2.86 -15.82 2.15
N LEU A 223 3.66 -16.47 2.99
CA LEU A 223 3.18 -17.28 4.12
C LEU A 223 3.40 -16.48 5.40
N ARG A 224 2.40 -16.41 6.28
CA ARG A 224 2.49 -15.79 7.60
C ARG A 224 2.04 -16.77 8.66
N VAL A 225 2.77 -16.81 9.77
CA VAL A 225 2.43 -17.60 10.95
C VAL A 225 2.61 -16.69 12.16
N GLY A 226 1.60 -16.56 12.99
CA GLY A 226 1.68 -15.62 14.10
C GLY A 226 0.60 -15.78 15.14
N GLY A 227 0.73 -14.97 16.19
CA GLY A 227 -0.27 -14.79 17.23
C GLY A 227 -0.37 -13.34 17.65
N LEU A 228 -1.58 -12.91 18.00
CA LEU A 228 -1.90 -11.53 18.34
C LEU A 228 -2.98 -11.50 19.42
N ALA A 229 -2.71 -10.83 20.54
CA ALA A 229 -3.71 -10.43 21.52
C ALA A 229 -4.09 -8.97 21.25
N THR A 230 -5.33 -8.71 20.86
CA THR A 230 -5.79 -7.36 20.49
C THR A 230 -7.27 -7.10 20.82
N THR A 231 -7.72 -5.87 20.56
CA THR A 231 -9.14 -5.48 20.53
C THR A 231 -9.58 -5.44 19.07
N ILE A 232 -10.71 -6.06 18.76
CA ILE A 232 -11.24 -6.19 17.39
C ILE A 232 -12.64 -5.56 17.32
N THR A 233 -12.96 -5.06 16.13
CA THR A 233 -14.28 -4.55 15.72
C THR A 233 -14.61 -5.05 14.31
N ASN A 234 -15.90 -5.17 13.97
CA ASN A 234 -16.35 -5.49 12.61
C ASN A 234 -16.80 -4.23 11.84
N GLU A 235 -16.64 -3.05 12.44
CA GLU A 235 -17.14 -1.74 11.99
C GLU A 235 -15.98 -0.83 11.52
N ASP A 236 -14.83 -1.41 11.21
CA ASP A 236 -13.69 -0.72 10.60
C ASP A 236 -14.05 -0.08 9.24
N TRP A 237 -15.03 -0.65 8.54
CA TRP A 237 -15.62 -0.13 7.32
C TRP A 237 -16.47 1.13 7.51
N ILE A 238 -17.03 1.39 8.69
CA ILE A 238 -17.90 2.56 8.93
C ILE A 238 -17.06 3.83 9.10
N LYS A 239 -15.99 3.73 9.89
CA LYS A 239 -15.01 4.81 10.07
C LYS A 239 -13.62 4.24 10.24
N SER A 240 -12.63 4.88 9.62
CA SER A 240 -11.21 4.60 9.83
C SER A 240 -10.80 4.78 11.30
N ASP A 241 -9.68 4.18 11.70
CA ASP A 241 -9.19 4.25 13.09
C ASP A 241 -9.00 5.70 13.56
N VAL A 242 -8.43 6.54 12.70
CA VAL A 242 -8.21 7.96 12.98
C VAL A 242 -9.54 8.71 13.10
N ASN A 243 -10.48 8.49 12.17
CA ASN A 243 -11.76 9.17 12.20
C ASN A 243 -12.61 8.76 13.40
N ASN A 244 -12.62 7.48 13.77
CA ASN A 244 -13.31 7.01 14.97
C ASN A 244 -12.64 7.56 16.24
N THR A 245 -11.30 7.56 16.28
CA THR A 245 -10.51 8.11 17.40
C THR A 245 -10.81 9.58 17.63
N LEU A 246 -10.76 10.40 16.57
CA LEU A 246 -11.06 11.83 16.68
C LEU A 246 -12.53 12.06 17.03
N SER A 247 -13.45 11.32 16.41
CA SER A 247 -14.88 11.42 16.73
C SER A 247 -15.16 11.10 18.20
N TYR A 248 -14.61 10.01 18.72
CA TYR A 248 -14.82 9.66 20.11
C TYR A 248 -14.13 10.63 21.06
N PHE A 249 -12.88 10.99 20.80
CA PHE A 249 -12.13 11.93 21.62
C PHE A 249 -12.81 13.31 21.72
N PHE A 250 -13.31 13.86 20.60
CA PHE A 250 -13.87 15.20 20.57
C PHE A 250 -15.34 15.27 20.97
N VAL A 251 -16.18 14.32 20.50
CA VAL A 251 -17.66 14.39 20.66
C VAL A 251 -18.26 13.17 21.33
N GLY A 252 -17.45 12.23 21.83
CA GLY A 252 -17.93 11.02 22.50
C GLY A 252 -18.70 10.04 21.62
N ARG A 253 -18.68 10.21 20.28
CA ARG A 253 -19.37 9.32 19.33
C ARG A 253 -18.43 8.23 18.81
N ASP A 254 -18.70 7.00 19.23
CA ASP A 254 -17.90 5.81 18.90
C ASP A 254 -18.69 4.81 18.03
N TYR A 255 -18.24 4.63 16.79
CA TYR A 255 -18.95 3.93 15.71
C TYR A 255 -18.63 2.44 15.63
N ARG A 256 -18.10 1.85 16.71
CA ARG A 256 -17.57 0.47 16.66
C ARG A 256 -18.03 -0.38 17.82
N ASP A 257 -18.32 -1.66 17.60
CA ASP A 257 -18.48 -2.60 18.69
C ASP A 257 -17.19 -3.40 18.87
N TYR A 258 -16.76 -3.54 20.13
CA TYR A 258 -15.45 -4.05 20.47
C TYR A 258 -15.52 -5.34 21.26
N TYR A 259 -14.56 -6.21 20.99
CA TYR A 259 -14.31 -7.38 21.82
C TYR A 259 -12.81 -7.68 21.87
N ALA A 260 -12.37 -8.33 22.95
CA ALA A 260 -10.97 -8.72 23.08
C ALA A 260 -10.77 -10.09 22.45
N SER A 261 -9.63 -10.26 21.79
CA SER A 261 -9.35 -11.41 20.95
C SER A 261 -7.90 -11.84 21.10
N GLU A 262 -7.69 -13.12 21.39
CA GLU A 262 -6.40 -13.78 21.26
C GLU A 262 -6.44 -14.69 20.03
N GLN A 263 -5.67 -14.32 19.00
CA GLN A 263 -5.62 -15.00 17.72
C GLN A 263 -4.32 -15.77 17.54
N ARG A 264 -4.41 -16.94 16.92
CA ARG A 264 -3.28 -17.71 16.37
C ARG A 264 -3.66 -18.11 14.95
N TYR A 265 -2.75 -17.93 14.00
CA TYR A 265 -3.10 -18.13 12.60
C TYR A 265 -1.92 -18.60 11.74
N VAL A 266 -2.31 -19.24 10.63
CA VAL A 266 -1.46 -19.52 9.47
C VAL A 266 -2.19 -18.96 8.26
N GLU A 267 -1.51 -18.11 7.49
CA GLU A 267 -2.07 -17.40 6.35
C GLU A 267 -1.18 -17.56 5.13
N VAL A 268 -1.75 -17.96 4.00
CA VAL A 268 -1.10 -17.93 2.70
C VAL A 268 -1.80 -16.91 1.84
N SER A 269 -1.05 -15.98 1.27
CA SER A 269 -1.55 -14.99 0.32
C SER A 269 -0.76 -15.01 -0.98
N ARG A 270 -1.44 -14.69 -2.08
CA ARG A 270 -0.87 -14.56 -3.42
C ARG A 270 -1.34 -13.27 -4.07
N ALA A 271 -0.39 -12.37 -4.31
CA ALA A 271 -0.60 -11.21 -5.16
C ALA A 271 -0.61 -11.62 -6.63
N PHE A 272 -1.53 -11.02 -7.40
CA PHE A 272 -1.62 -11.15 -8.84
C PHE A 272 -1.77 -9.79 -9.51
N ARG A 273 -1.29 -9.69 -10.75
CA ARG A 273 -1.37 -8.48 -11.57
C ARG A 273 -1.69 -8.86 -13.00
N ALA A 274 -2.74 -8.27 -13.55
CA ALA A 274 -3.19 -8.49 -14.93
C ALA A 274 -3.61 -7.14 -15.53
N ARG A 275 -2.78 -6.57 -16.42
CA ARG A 275 -3.00 -5.25 -17.05
C ARG A 275 -3.32 -4.16 -16.03
N ARG A 276 -4.61 -3.83 -15.88
CA ARG A 276 -5.19 -2.78 -15.01
C ARG A 276 -5.72 -3.32 -13.68
N LEU A 277 -5.75 -4.63 -13.49
CA LEU A 277 -6.21 -5.31 -12.29
C LEU A 277 -5.00 -5.71 -11.43
N ARG A 278 -5.03 -5.37 -10.15
CA ARG A 278 -4.13 -5.93 -9.14
C ARG A 278 -4.97 -6.49 -8.02
N GLY A 279 -4.53 -7.57 -7.40
CA GLY A 279 -5.26 -8.12 -6.28
C GLY A 279 -4.45 -9.11 -5.47
N VAL A 280 -5.05 -9.53 -4.36
CA VAL A 280 -4.49 -10.48 -3.42
C VAL A 280 -5.56 -11.51 -3.09
N LEU A 281 -5.21 -12.79 -3.25
CA LEU A 281 -6.00 -13.90 -2.76
C LEU A 281 -5.36 -14.40 -1.46
N THR A 282 -6.16 -14.59 -0.42
CA THR A 282 -5.72 -14.98 0.93
C THR A 282 -6.51 -16.18 1.42
N LEU A 283 -5.80 -17.19 1.93
CA LEU A 283 -6.36 -18.31 2.67
C LEU A 283 -5.76 -18.31 4.08
N ARG A 284 -6.60 -18.23 5.10
CA ARG A 284 -6.17 -18.16 6.51
C ARG A 284 -6.88 -19.21 7.33
N GLY A 285 -6.11 -20.08 7.98
CA GLY A 285 -6.59 -20.88 9.10
C GLY A 285 -6.32 -20.13 10.40
N GLN A 286 -7.33 -19.96 11.24
CA GLN A 286 -7.15 -19.26 12.52
C GLN A 286 -7.92 -19.89 13.66
N ARG A 287 -7.40 -19.66 14.86
CA ARG A 287 -8.07 -19.90 16.13
C ARG A 287 -8.11 -18.59 16.91
N GLU A 288 -9.29 -18.25 17.38
CA GLU A 288 -9.62 -16.99 18.04
C GLU A 288 -10.33 -17.31 19.35
N ASP A 289 -9.73 -16.94 20.47
CA ASP A 289 -10.38 -16.98 21.78
C ASP A 289 -10.88 -15.55 22.08
N ALA A 290 -12.21 -15.35 22.03
CA ALA A 290 -12.86 -14.04 22.12
C ALA A 290 -13.60 -13.84 23.44
N ARG A 291 -13.55 -12.62 23.98
CA ARG A 291 -14.23 -12.21 25.22
C ARG A 291 -14.89 -10.84 25.09
N SER A 292 -16.06 -10.72 25.71
CA SER A 292 -16.81 -9.47 25.80
C SER A 292 -16.02 -8.38 26.52
N LEU A 293 -16.17 -7.15 26.03
CA LEU A 293 -15.64 -5.96 26.67
C LEU A 293 -16.79 -5.05 27.09
N ARG A 294 -16.55 -4.24 28.13
CA ARG A 294 -17.51 -3.26 28.61
C ARG A 294 -17.04 -1.87 28.20
N ALA A 295 -17.97 -1.05 27.76
CA ALA A 295 -17.71 0.38 27.61
C ALA A 295 -17.27 0.95 28.95
N LYS A 296 -16.24 1.78 28.89
CA LYS A 296 -15.77 2.65 29.95
C LYS A 296 -16.21 4.07 29.57
N ASP A 297 -16.15 4.98 30.53
CA ASP A 297 -16.40 6.40 30.32
C ASP A 297 -15.08 7.18 30.43
N PRO A 298 -14.15 6.97 29.47
CA PRO A 298 -12.92 7.76 29.43
C PRO A 298 -13.22 9.20 29.04
N TRP A 299 -12.32 10.10 29.41
CA TRP A 299 -12.47 11.53 29.20
C TRP A 299 -12.63 11.89 27.71
N THR A 300 -13.55 12.80 27.41
CA THR A 300 -13.77 13.35 26.07
C THR A 300 -13.74 14.87 26.14
N PHE A 301 -13.41 15.52 25.03
CA PHE A 301 -13.33 16.99 24.99
C PHE A 301 -14.71 17.63 25.18
N LEU A 302 -15.72 17.11 24.47
CA LEU A 302 -17.13 17.42 24.72
C LEU A 302 -17.78 16.20 25.35
N ALA A 303 -18.26 16.36 26.58
CA ALA A 303 -18.94 15.30 27.31
C ALA A 303 -20.18 14.85 26.53
N PRO A 304 -20.31 13.55 26.20
CA PRO A 304 -21.53 13.04 25.58
C PRO A 304 -22.64 12.96 26.63
N ASP A 305 -23.90 13.01 26.16
CA ASP A 305 -25.07 12.80 27.04
C ASP A 305 -25.07 11.40 27.67
N SER A 306 -24.55 10.41 26.94
CA SER A 306 -24.30 9.07 27.46
C SER A 306 -23.22 8.35 26.65
N VAL A 307 -22.48 7.46 27.31
CA VAL A 307 -21.55 6.55 26.63
C VAL A 307 -22.34 5.42 25.98
N ARG A 308 -22.12 5.20 24.67
CA ARG A 308 -22.77 4.11 23.95
C ARG A 308 -22.43 2.76 24.58
N PHE A 309 -23.45 1.96 24.82
CA PHE A 309 -23.29 0.58 25.27
C PHE A 309 -22.39 -0.22 24.31
N ASN A 310 -21.51 -1.08 24.85
CA ASN A 310 -20.76 -2.05 24.06
C ASN A 310 -21.41 -3.43 24.24
N PRO A 311 -22.14 -3.94 23.24
CA PRO A 311 -22.91 -5.17 23.40
C PRO A 311 -22.01 -6.37 23.69
N PRO A 312 -22.44 -7.29 24.58
CA PRO A 312 -21.68 -8.50 24.85
C PRO A 312 -21.69 -9.40 23.61
N ILE A 313 -20.55 -10.04 23.37
CA ILE A 313 -20.41 -11.04 22.32
C ILE A 313 -20.77 -12.44 22.85
N SER A 314 -20.81 -13.42 21.95
CA SER A 314 -20.91 -14.83 22.33
C SER A 314 -19.52 -15.33 22.69
N ASP A 315 -19.11 -15.15 23.96
CA ASP A 315 -17.79 -15.56 24.45
C ASP A 315 -17.44 -17.01 24.08
N GLY A 316 -16.21 -17.23 23.62
CA GLY A 316 -15.75 -18.56 23.26
C GLY A 316 -14.67 -18.60 22.20
N ARG A 317 -14.32 -19.83 21.84
CA ARG A 317 -13.31 -20.13 20.83
C ARG A 317 -13.97 -20.27 19.45
N ILE A 318 -13.48 -19.53 18.48
CA ILE A 318 -13.77 -19.73 17.06
C ILE A 318 -12.52 -20.29 16.41
N SER A 319 -12.63 -21.47 15.81
CA SER A 319 -11.64 -21.99 14.88
C SER A 319 -12.24 -21.96 13.48
N SER A 320 -11.56 -21.30 12.56
CA SER A 320 -12.12 -20.99 11.25
C SER A 320 -11.10 -21.06 10.12
N LEU A 321 -11.62 -21.30 8.92
CA LEU A 321 -10.93 -21.13 7.65
C LEU A 321 -11.56 -19.94 6.93
N VAL A 322 -10.72 -18.97 6.53
CA VAL A 322 -11.11 -17.75 5.84
C VAL A 322 -10.48 -17.73 4.45
N LEU A 323 -11.31 -17.61 3.42
CA LEU A 323 -10.88 -17.30 2.06
C LEU A 323 -11.26 -15.85 1.76
N ALA A 324 -10.30 -15.01 1.43
CA ALA A 324 -10.55 -13.61 1.08
C ALA A 324 -9.86 -13.25 -0.24
N ALA A 325 -10.48 -12.35 -1.00
CA ALA A 325 -9.90 -11.77 -2.19
C ALA A 325 -10.13 -10.26 -2.16
N THR A 326 -9.08 -9.49 -2.40
CA THR A 326 -9.19 -8.05 -2.63
C THR A 326 -8.60 -7.72 -3.99
N SER A 327 -9.19 -6.75 -4.67
CA SER A 327 -8.72 -6.32 -5.98
C SER A 327 -8.97 -4.85 -6.19
N ASN A 328 -8.04 -4.20 -6.87
CA ASN A 328 -8.21 -2.88 -7.43
C ASN A 328 -8.10 -2.94 -8.95
N TRP A 329 -8.94 -2.15 -9.60
CA TRP A 329 -8.91 -1.94 -11.03
C TRP A 329 -8.91 -0.44 -11.30
N THR A 330 -8.02 0.00 -12.20
CA THR A 330 -7.94 1.41 -12.60
C THR A 330 -8.07 1.52 -14.11
N GLY A 331 -9.19 2.07 -14.56
CA GLY A 331 -9.49 2.44 -15.93
C GLY A 331 -9.03 3.86 -16.28
N GLN A 332 -9.42 4.33 -17.47
CA GLN A 332 -9.16 5.71 -17.90
C GLN A 332 -10.09 6.72 -17.23
N LEU A 333 -11.35 6.33 -17.02
CA LEU A 333 -12.42 7.20 -16.50
C LEU A 333 -13.07 6.62 -15.24
N SER A 334 -12.58 5.50 -14.72
CA SER A 334 -13.18 4.85 -13.57
C SER A 334 -12.16 4.01 -12.80
N ALA A 335 -12.43 3.79 -11.52
CA ALA A 335 -11.70 2.89 -10.66
C ALA A 335 -12.70 2.03 -9.86
N LEU A 336 -12.25 0.84 -9.49
CA LEU A 336 -13.01 -0.10 -8.68
C LEU A 336 -12.08 -0.71 -7.64
N GLU A 337 -12.46 -0.64 -6.38
CA GLU A 337 -11.97 -1.50 -5.33
C GLU A 337 -13.06 -2.51 -4.96
N LEU A 338 -12.71 -3.78 -4.94
CA LEU A 338 -13.64 -4.86 -4.62
C LEU A 338 -12.98 -5.84 -3.68
N GLY A 339 -13.70 -6.22 -2.64
CA GLY A 339 -13.31 -7.26 -1.71
C GLY A 339 -14.43 -8.25 -1.43
N ALA A 340 -14.03 -9.49 -1.19
CA ALA A 340 -14.93 -10.54 -0.74
C ALA A 340 -14.22 -11.45 0.25
N SER A 341 -14.95 -11.95 1.25
CA SER A 341 -14.47 -12.97 2.19
C SER A 341 -15.54 -14.01 2.46
N LEU A 342 -15.09 -15.25 2.65
CA LEU A 342 -15.87 -16.40 3.09
C LEU A 342 -15.19 -16.96 4.33
N GLU A 343 -15.94 -17.11 5.43
CA GLU A 343 -15.45 -17.72 6.66
C GLU A 343 -16.29 -18.95 6.98
N VAL A 344 -15.61 -20.06 7.25
CA VAL A 344 -16.22 -21.31 7.71
C VAL A 344 -15.63 -21.65 9.07
N ALA A 345 -16.48 -21.72 10.08
CA ALA A 345 -16.14 -22.14 11.44
C ALA A 345 -16.96 -23.37 11.84
N GLY A 346 -16.40 -24.23 12.68
CA GLY A 346 -17.10 -25.42 13.15
C GLY A 346 -16.36 -26.20 14.22
N SER A 347 -17.09 -27.11 14.88
CA SER A 347 -16.54 -28.01 15.89
C SER A 347 -15.49 -28.98 15.34
N ALA A 348 -15.57 -29.32 14.05
CA ALA A 348 -14.54 -30.08 13.34
C ALA A 348 -13.16 -29.39 13.35
N LEU A 349 -13.10 -28.09 13.66
CA LEU A 349 -11.88 -27.30 13.80
C LEU A 349 -11.53 -27.01 15.28
N ASP A 350 -12.13 -27.70 16.26
CA ASP A 350 -11.99 -27.38 17.71
C ASP A 350 -12.60 -26.01 18.09
N GLY A 351 -13.63 -25.55 17.37
CA GLY A 351 -14.39 -24.34 17.68
C GLY A 351 -15.66 -24.61 18.50
N ARG A 352 -16.05 -23.67 19.36
CA ARG A 352 -17.36 -23.69 20.07
C ARG A 352 -18.51 -23.16 19.21
N HIS A 353 -18.21 -22.42 18.15
CA HIS A 353 -19.18 -21.89 17.21
C HIS A 353 -19.10 -22.62 15.87
N SER A 354 -20.25 -22.85 15.26
CA SER A 354 -20.38 -23.41 13.91
C SER A 354 -21.18 -22.46 13.05
N PHE A 355 -20.55 -21.89 12.02
CA PHE A 355 -21.20 -20.96 11.11
C PHE A 355 -20.44 -20.88 9.79
N ARG A 356 -21.14 -20.38 8.77
CA ARG A 356 -20.59 -20.01 7.47
C ARG A 356 -21.07 -18.60 7.16
N ARG A 357 -20.18 -17.69 6.81
CA ARG A 357 -20.55 -16.32 6.43
C ARG A 357 -19.85 -15.84 5.18
N HIS A 358 -20.42 -14.82 4.57
CA HIS A 358 -19.80 -14.03 3.52
C HIS A 358 -19.81 -12.55 3.89
N VAL A 359 -18.80 -11.83 3.41
CA VAL A 359 -18.76 -10.36 3.38
C VAL A 359 -18.29 -9.96 1.99
N VAL A 360 -19.01 -9.05 1.33
CA VAL A 360 -18.64 -8.46 0.04
C VAL A 360 -18.72 -6.96 0.21
N TRP A 361 -17.70 -6.25 -0.25
CA TRP A 361 -17.66 -4.80 -0.17
C TRP A 361 -16.96 -4.26 -1.41
N GLY A 362 -17.21 -3.00 -1.70
CA GLY A 362 -16.49 -2.33 -2.75
C GLY A 362 -16.79 -0.86 -2.82
N GLU A 363 -15.93 -0.18 -3.56
CA GLU A 363 -16.04 1.22 -3.90
C GLU A 363 -15.82 1.31 -5.41
N TRP A 364 -16.75 1.94 -6.11
CA TRP A 364 -16.63 2.23 -7.52
C TRP A 364 -16.77 3.72 -7.73
N ALA A 365 -15.88 4.27 -8.53
CA ALA A 365 -15.86 5.70 -8.76
C ALA A 365 -15.55 5.98 -10.24
N MET A 366 -16.22 6.95 -10.85
CA MET A 366 -16.05 7.31 -12.26
C MET A 366 -16.18 8.79 -12.54
N ALA A 367 -15.50 9.25 -13.60
CA ALA A 367 -15.76 10.55 -14.20
C ALA A 367 -17.20 10.58 -14.75
N ALA A 368 -17.98 11.55 -14.31
CA ALA A 368 -19.37 11.73 -14.73
C ALA A 368 -19.47 12.83 -15.81
N LEU A 369 -20.58 13.56 -15.87
CA LEU A 369 -20.76 14.66 -16.82
C LEU A 369 -19.77 15.79 -16.52
N SER A 370 -19.08 16.34 -17.53
CA SER A 370 -18.07 17.40 -17.35
C SER A 370 -16.90 16.94 -16.46
N ASP A 371 -16.60 17.69 -15.41
CA ASP A 371 -15.60 17.49 -14.37
C ASP A 371 -16.21 16.88 -13.10
N HIS A 372 -17.45 16.41 -13.17
CA HIS A 372 -18.15 15.78 -12.05
C HIS A 372 -17.64 14.36 -11.80
N THR A 373 -18.02 13.78 -10.66
CA THR A 373 -17.70 12.39 -10.32
C THR A 373 -18.91 11.68 -9.72
N LEU A 374 -19.05 10.41 -10.03
CA LEU A 374 -19.99 9.49 -9.39
C LEU A 374 -19.19 8.50 -8.57
N GLU A 375 -19.51 8.38 -7.29
CA GLU A 375 -18.96 7.42 -6.34
C GLU A 375 -20.09 6.52 -5.81
N ILE A 376 -19.81 5.23 -5.69
CA ILE A 376 -20.72 4.24 -5.11
C ILE A 376 -19.91 3.37 -4.16
N GLU A 377 -20.30 3.35 -2.89
CA GLU A 377 -19.79 2.41 -1.90
C GLU A 377 -20.87 1.39 -1.56
N TRP A 378 -20.50 0.13 -1.33
CA TRP A 378 -21.44 -0.86 -0.84
C TRP A 378 -20.80 -1.86 0.11
N ARG A 379 -21.65 -2.42 0.97
CA ARG A 379 -21.32 -3.54 1.83
C ARG A 379 -22.49 -4.51 1.95
N LEU A 380 -22.19 -5.79 1.78
CA LEU A 380 -23.11 -6.90 1.89
C LEU A 380 -22.50 -7.93 2.84
N MET A 381 -23.26 -8.38 3.81
CA MET A 381 -22.83 -9.39 4.76
C MET A 381 -23.99 -10.28 5.16
N GLY A 382 -23.70 -11.56 5.35
CA GLY A 382 -24.68 -12.49 5.88
C GLY A 382 -24.17 -13.91 6.09
N PRO A 383 -24.99 -14.77 6.72
CA PRO A 383 -24.72 -16.19 6.76
C PRO A 383 -24.88 -16.81 5.37
N LEU A 384 -24.09 -17.86 5.10
CA LEU A 384 -24.24 -18.71 3.93
C LEU A 384 -25.31 -19.79 4.18
N PRO A 385 -25.84 -20.45 3.13
CA PRO A 385 -26.78 -21.56 3.28
C PRO A 385 -26.31 -22.62 4.29
N GLY A 386 -27.23 -23.04 5.17
CA GLY A 386 -26.96 -23.96 6.28
C GLY A 386 -26.50 -23.29 7.58
N THR A 387 -26.48 -21.96 7.66
CA THR A 387 -26.23 -21.19 8.89
C THR A 387 -27.43 -20.30 9.20
N ASP A 388 -28.06 -20.53 10.36
CA ASP A 388 -29.27 -19.79 10.74
C ASP A 388 -28.96 -18.38 11.25
N SER A 389 -27.92 -18.26 12.09
CA SER A 389 -27.45 -17.02 12.69
C SER A 389 -25.94 -17.01 12.90
N LEU A 390 -25.33 -15.83 12.84
CA LEU A 390 -23.92 -15.65 13.21
C LEU A 390 -23.76 -15.33 14.71
N PRO A 391 -22.64 -15.72 15.35
CA PRO A 391 -22.34 -15.27 16.71
C PRO A 391 -22.17 -13.75 16.76
N HIS A 392 -22.43 -13.12 17.92
CA HIS A 392 -22.49 -11.66 18.04
C HIS A 392 -21.17 -10.95 17.67
N GLN A 393 -20.02 -11.58 17.88
CA GLN A 393 -18.70 -11.10 17.43
C GLN A 393 -18.52 -11.12 15.90
N ARG A 394 -19.56 -11.50 15.15
CA ARG A 394 -19.65 -11.41 13.69
C ARG A 394 -20.90 -10.62 13.27
N TRP A 395 -21.49 -9.83 14.16
CA TRP A 395 -22.51 -8.88 13.77
C TRP A 395 -21.86 -7.59 13.31
N SER A 396 -22.64 -6.78 12.60
CA SER A 396 -22.35 -5.38 12.34
C SER A 396 -23.64 -4.58 12.37
N PHE A 397 -23.59 -3.29 12.05
CA PHE A 397 -24.78 -2.44 12.10
C PHE A 397 -24.76 -1.34 11.06
N VAL A 398 -25.94 -0.75 10.88
CA VAL A 398 -26.18 0.48 10.10
C VAL A 398 -26.89 1.48 11.02
N GLY A 399 -26.67 2.78 10.80
CA GLY A 399 -27.19 3.90 11.58
C GLY A 399 -26.08 4.81 12.11
N GLY A 400 -26.34 6.12 12.10
CA GLY A 400 -25.41 7.19 12.46
C GLY A 400 -24.62 7.74 11.27
N SER A 401 -23.90 8.85 11.49
CA SER A 401 -23.27 9.69 10.46
C SER A 401 -22.26 9.04 9.49
N GLY A 402 -21.86 7.80 9.74
CA GLY A 402 -20.99 7.02 8.86
C GLY A 402 -21.71 5.97 8.00
N THR A 403 -23.04 5.87 8.11
CA THR A 403 -23.86 5.00 7.26
C THR A 403 -25.20 5.66 6.93
N LEU A 404 -26.16 5.64 7.85
CA LEU A 404 -27.45 6.33 7.71
C LEU A 404 -27.57 7.41 8.78
N GLN A 405 -27.27 8.65 8.42
CA GLN A 405 -27.18 9.78 9.34
C GLN A 405 -28.51 10.12 10.01
N THR A 406 -29.63 10.03 9.31
CA THR A 406 -30.96 10.37 9.86
C THR A 406 -31.45 9.37 10.92
N PHE A 407 -30.62 8.39 11.26
CA PHE A 407 -30.92 7.32 12.21
C PHE A 407 -29.89 7.32 13.33
N ASP A 408 -30.32 6.86 14.50
CA ASP A 408 -29.45 6.75 15.66
C ASP A 408 -28.25 5.82 15.38
N LEU A 409 -27.14 6.11 16.05
CA LEU A 409 -25.93 5.31 15.93
C LEU A 409 -26.20 3.84 16.31
N ALA A 410 -25.92 2.94 15.38
CA ALA A 410 -26.16 1.50 15.53
C ALA A 410 -27.64 1.11 15.73
N GLN A 411 -28.58 1.90 15.20
CA GLN A 411 -30.02 1.61 15.27
C GLN A 411 -30.42 0.28 14.62
N PHE A 412 -29.68 -0.17 13.60
CA PHE A 412 -29.96 -1.40 12.85
C PHE A 412 -28.82 -2.42 12.99
N PRO A 413 -28.70 -3.10 14.14
CA PRO A 413 -27.72 -4.18 14.31
C PRO A 413 -28.21 -5.50 13.71
N GLY A 414 -27.30 -6.31 13.19
CA GLY A 414 -27.64 -7.63 12.67
C GLY A 414 -26.47 -8.49 12.24
N ASP A 415 -26.76 -9.77 12.02
CA ASP A 415 -25.86 -10.73 11.35
C ASP A 415 -26.00 -10.71 9.82
N ARG A 416 -26.94 -9.90 9.32
CA ARG A 416 -27.15 -9.59 7.91
C ARG A 416 -27.11 -8.09 7.76
N VAL A 417 -26.27 -7.61 6.85
CA VAL A 417 -26.14 -6.18 6.57
C VAL A 417 -26.15 -5.97 5.06
N VAL A 418 -26.92 -4.99 4.64
CA VAL A 418 -26.85 -4.39 3.31
C VAL A 418 -26.68 -2.90 3.50
N PHE A 419 -25.72 -2.32 2.81
CA PHE A 419 -25.48 -0.89 2.77
C PHE A 419 -25.02 -0.51 1.36
N ILE A 420 -25.55 0.58 0.85
CA ILE A 420 -25.11 1.23 -0.38
C ILE A 420 -25.17 2.73 -0.18
N GLU A 421 -24.13 3.43 -0.60
CA GLU A 421 -24.07 4.88 -0.66
C GLU A 421 -23.70 5.28 -2.09
N THR A 422 -24.33 6.32 -2.59
CA THR A 422 -24.08 6.90 -3.89
C THR A 422 -23.88 8.40 -3.73
N GLU A 423 -22.72 8.89 -4.13
CA GLU A 423 -22.40 10.31 -4.14
C GLU A 423 -22.21 10.82 -5.58
N TYR A 424 -22.91 11.90 -5.93
CA TYR A 424 -22.67 12.65 -7.17
C TYR A 424 -22.03 14.00 -6.86
N ILE A 425 -20.80 14.19 -7.31
CA ILE A 425 -19.89 15.23 -6.82
C ILE A 425 -19.65 16.25 -7.92
N ILE A 426 -19.98 17.51 -7.61
CA ILE A 426 -19.96 18.65 -8.52
C ILE A 426 -18.95 19.68 -7.99
N PRO A 427 -17.77 19.83 -8.63
CA PRO A 427 -16.81 20.84 -8.21
C PRO A 427 -17.35 22.25 -8.48
N LEU A 428 -17.42 23.07 -7.44
CA LEU A 428 -17.87 24.46 -7.58
C LEU A 428 -16.68 25.38 -7.83
N ARG A 429 -16.83 26.33 -8.76
CA ARG A 429 -15.75 27.27 -9.12
C ARG A 429 -15.62 28.46 -8.17
N LEU A 430 -16.36 28.47 -7.06
CA LEU A 430 -16.32 29.53 -6.05
C LEU A 430 -15.14 29.32 -5.12
N ARG A 431 -14.10 30.15 -5.22
CA ARG A 431 -12.94 30.07 -4.30
C ARG A 431 -13.15 30.99 -3.11
N LEU A 432 -13.19 30.41 -1.91
CA LEU A 432 -13.15 31.17 -0.66
C LEU A 432 -11.70 31.33 -0.19
N PRO A 433 -11.32 32.49 0.37
CA PRO A 433 -10.03 32.63 1.05
C PRO A 433 -9.87 31.55 2.12
N LEU A 434 -8.69 30.92 2.18
CA LEU A 434 -8.32 29.85 3.14
C LEU A 434 -9.03 28.50 2.97
N LEU A 435 -10.30 28.47 2.55
CA LEU A 435 -11.08 27.23 2.41
C LEU A 435 -11.02 26.61 1.02
N GLY A 436 -10.55 27.35 0.01
CA GLY A 436 -10.48 26.86 -1.36
C GLY A 436 -11.84 26.79 -2.05
N ALA A 437 -11.93 25.96 -3.08
CA ALA A 437 -13.16 25.71 -3.81
C ALA A 437 -13.91 24.52 -3.20
N PRO A 438 -15.21 24.64 -2.89
CA PRO A 438 -15.98 23.52 -2.38
C PRO A 438 -16.47 22.59 -3.50
N ASP A 439 -16.76 21.36 -3.12
CA ASP A 439 -17.52 20.39 -3.89
C ASP A 439 -18.94 20.31 -3.34
N LEU A 440 -19.93 20.24 -4.22
CA LEU A 440 -21.32 19.92 -3.89
C LEU A 440 -21.57 18.44 -4.17
N HIS A 441 -21.94 17.70 -3.14
CA HIS A 441 -22.27 16.28 -3.19
C HIS A 441 -23.79 16.12 -3.11
N LEU A 442 -24.36 15.39 -4.06
CA LEU A 442 -25.71 14.85 -3.96
C LEU A 442 -25.59 13.43 -3.41
N LEU A 443 -26.21 13.18 -2.26
CA LEU A 443 -26.06 11.95 -1.50
C LEU A 443 -27.35 11.13 -1.60
N HIS A 444 -27.19 9.82 -1.79
CA HIS A 444 -28.22 8.82 -1.53
C HIS A 444 -27.58 7.66 -0.80
N ALA A 445 -28.10 7.32 0.38
CA ALA A 445 -27.68 6.14 1.11
C ALA A 445 -28.90 5.26 1.39
N ALA A 446 -28.68 3.94 1.38
CA ALA A 446 -29.68 2.97 1.71
C ALA A 446 -29.06 1.80 2.46
N GLY A 447 -29.67 1.38 3.56
CA GLY A 447 -29.08 0.34 4.39
C GLY A 447 -30.02 -0.30 5.40
N MET A 448 -29.65 -1.49 5.84
CA MET A 448 -30.36 -2.22 6.89
C MET A 448 -29.43 -3.28 7.48
N GLY A 449 -29.42 -3.35 8.81
CA GLY A 449 -28.93 -4.51 9.55
C GLY A 449 -30.10 -5.25 10.20
N TRP A 450 -30.14 -6.57 10.06
CA TRP A 450 -31.23 -7.37 10.60
C TRP A 450 -30.80 -8.80 10.97
N VAL A 451 -31.69 -9.48 11.68
CA VAL A 451 -31.62 -10.91 11.99
C VAL A 451 -32.77 -11.64 11.32
N ARG A 452 -32.62 -12.93 11.01
CA ARG A 452 -33.58 -13.74 10.21
C ARG A 452 -35.06 -13.57 10.56
N ARG A 453 -35.39 -13.35 11.83
CA ARG A 453 -36.77 -13.26 12.32
C ARG A 453 -37.41 -11.88 12.16
N THR A 454 -36.63 -10.88 11.77
CA THR A 454 -37.09 -9.50 11.65
C THR A 454 -37.29 -9.20 10.16
N ARG A 455 -38.54 -8.91 9.76
CA ARG A 455 -38.80 -8.24 8.49
C ARG A 455 -38.56 -6.76 8.69
N ARG A 456 -37.64 -6.18 7.93
CA ARG A 456 -37.42 -4.73 7.87
C ARG A 456 -37.26 -4.33 6.42
N ASP A 457 -37.82 -3.19 6.09
CA ASP A 457 -37.62 -2.57 4.79
C ASP A 457 -36.23 -1.91 4.74
N LEU A 458 -35.74 -1.62 3.54
CA LEU A 458 -34.48 -0.90 3.38
C LEU A 458 -34.72 0.58 3.71
N GLU A 459 -34.03 1.09 4.73
CA GLU A 459 -34.09 2.51 5.06
C GLU A 459 -33.25 3.30 4.08
N GLN A 460 -33.66 4.54 3.81
CA GLN A 460 -33.04 5.40 2.82
C GLN A 460 -32.88 6.81 3.36
N GLU A 461 -31.87 7.51 2.86
CA GLU A 461 -31.72 8.94 3.06
C GLU A 461 -31.20 9.58 1.78
N ILE A 462 -31.62 10.82 1.55
CA ILE A 462 -31.18 11.65 0.43
C ILE A 462 -30.77 13.01 0.95
N GLY A 463 -29.80 13.64 0.32
CA GLY A 463 -29.47 15.00 0.71
C GLY A 463 -28.28 15.61 0.00
N LEU A 464 -27.75 16.65 0.62
CA LEU A 464 -26.73 17.51 0.06
C LEU A 464 -25.58 17.65 1.06
N LYS A 465 -24.36 17.65 0.55
CA LYS A 465 -23.16 17.97 1.33
C LYS A 465 -22.29 18.97 0.57
N LEU A 466 -21.94 20.05 1.24
CA LEU A 466 -21.00 21.05 0.75
C LEU A 466 -19.67 20.84 1.45
N GLN A 467 -18.67 20.34 0.73
CA GLN A 467 -17.37 19.96 1.28
C GLN A 467 -16.28 20.90 0.77
N PHE A 468 -15.48 21.46 1.67
CA PHE A 468 -14.25 22.18 1.35
C PHE A 468 -13.05 21.23 1.47
N PHE A 469 -11.82 21.75 1.51
CA PHE A 469 -10.63 20.91 1.66
C PHE A 469 -10.63 20.01 2.90
N ALA A 470 -11.36 20.40 3.95
CA ALA A 470 -11.52 19.63 5.19
C ALA A 470 -12.91 19.79 5.83
N PRO A 471 -13.44 21.01 6.08
CA PRO A 471 -14.76 21.13 6.70
C PRO A 471 -15.88 20.82 5.70
N PHE A 472 -16.98 20.29 6.20
CA PHE A 472 -18.20 20.08 5.42
C PHE A 472 -19.46 20.51 6.18
N LEU A 473 -20.49 20.86 5.43
CA LEU A 473 -21.87 21.01 5.88
C LEU A 473 -22.71 19.96 5.17
N ARG A 474 -23.57 19.24 5.89
CA ARG A 474 -24.39 18.16 5.33
C ARG A 474 -25.81 18.25 5.85
N LEU A 475 -26.78 18.11 4.95
CA LEU A 475 -28.20 18.02 5.26
C LEU A 475 -28.74 16.75 4.58
N LEU A 476 -29.25 15.82 5.38
CA LEU A 476 -29.87 14.58 4.91
C LEU A 476 -31.32 14.52 5.36
N VAL A 477 -32.17 13.90 4.54
CA VAL A 477 -33.59 13.72 4.81
C VAL A 477 -33.96 12.26 4.59
N ASN A 478 -34.67 11.68 5.54
CA ASN A 478 -35.31 10.39 5.38
C ASN A 478 -36.64 10.59 4.64
N PRO A 479 -36.80 10.09 3.40
CA PRO A 479 -38.01 10.30 2.63
C PRO A 479 -39.24 9.58 3.20
N ALA A 480 -39.06 8.57 4.06
CA ALA A 480 -40.17 7.80 4.62
C ALA A 480 -40.92 8.54 5.75
N ASN A 481 -40.19 9.29 6.58
CA ASN A 481 -40.75 10.02 7.73
C ASN A 481 -40.53 11.54 7.69
N GLN A 482 -39.82 12.05 6.67
CA GLN A 482 -39.47 13.46 6.48
C GLN A 482 -38.61 14.06 7.60
N GLU A 483 -37.93 13.22 8.39
CA GLU A 483 -36.94 13.69 9.35
C GLU A 483 -35.69 14.17 8.62
N ALA A 484 -35.21 15.35 9.01
CA ALA A 484 -34.01 15.96 8.45
C ALA A 484 -32.94 16.07 9.54
N ASP A 485 -31.70 15.71 9.20
CA ASP A 485 -30.55 15.89 10.07
C ASP A 485 -29.49 16.78 9.44
N PHE A 486 -28.94 17.68 10.24
CA PHE A 486 -27.91 18.64 9.83
C PHE A 486 -26.62 18.37 10.59
N ASP A 487 -25.53 18.20 9.85
CA ASP A 487 -24.22 17.87 10.40
C ASP A 487 -23.15 18.81 9.87
N VAL A 488 -22.20 19.13 10.75
CA VAL A 488 -21.02 19.92 10.46
C VAL A 488 -19.83 19.12 10.96
N GLY A 489 -18.90 18.81 10.06
CA GLY A 489 -17.79 17.95 10.41
C GLY A 489 -16.52 18.30 9.67
N LEU A 490 -15.50 17.49 9.96
CA LEU A 490 -14.22 17.51 9.28
C LEU A 490 -14.04 16.16 8.59
N SER A 491 -13.76 16.18 7.30
CA SER A 491 -13.22 15.05 6.57
C SER A 491 -11.74 15.31 6.31
N LEU A 492 -10.92 14.27 6.39
CA LEU A 492 -9.58 14.36 5.79
C LEU A 492 -9.76 14.43 4.27
N PRO A 493 -9.00 15.27 3.56
CA PRO A 493 -9.08 15.33 2.11
C PRO A 493 -8.88 13.92 1.56
N ALA A 494 -9.85 13.44 0.77
CA ALA A 494 -9.70 12.20 0.04
C ALA A 494 -8.43 12.35 -0.82
N GLY A 495 -7.55 11.35 -0.76
CA GLY A 495 -6.36 11.36 -1.63
C GLY A 495 -6.78 11.52 -3.09
N ALA A 496 -5.96 12.18 -3.90
CA ALA A 496 -6.27 12.41 -5.32
C ALA A 496 -6.79 11.13 -5.99
N ARG A 497 -7.95 11.23 -6.65
CA ARG A 497 -8.65 10.07 -7.20
C ARG A 497 -7.75 9.32 -8.18
N PRO A 498 -7.89 7.98 -8.31
CA PRO A 498 -6.95 7.18 -9.10
C PRO A 498 -6.75 7.66 -10.55
N TRP A 499 -7.79 8.24 -11.19
CA TRP A 499 -7.70 8.81 -12.55
C TRP A 499 -7.33 10.30 -12.60
N GLN A 500 -7.33 10.99 -11.46
CA GLN A 500 -6.82 12.37 -11.35
C GLN A 500 -5.29 12.41 -11.16
N ARG A 501 -4.68 11.27 -10.80
CA ARG A 501 -3.22 11.17 -10.74
C ARG A 501 -2.67 11.17 -12.18
N PRO A 502 -1.74 12.07 -12.54
CA PRO A 502 -1.09 12.01 -13.83
C PRO A 502 -0.46 10.63 -14.01
N GLN A 503 -0.69 9.99 -15.17
CA GLN A 503 0.01 8.76 -15.52
C GLN A 503 1.50 9.11 -15.62
N GLN A 504 2.28 8.70 -14.62
CA GLN A 504 3.75 8.75 -14.66
C GLN A 504 4.30 7.68 -15.58
#